data_AF-A0A397VY47-F1
#
_entry.id   AF-A0A397VY47-F1
#
_cell.length_a   1.000
_cell.length_b   1.000
_cell.length_c   1.000
_cell.angle_alpha   90.00
_cell.angle_beta   90.00
_cell.angle_gamma   90.00
#
_symmetry.space_group_name_H-M   'P 1'
#
loop_
_entity.id
_entity.type
_entity.pdbx_description
1 polymer ?
#
loop_
_entity_poly.entity_id
_entity_poly.type
_entity_poly.pdbx_seq_one_letter_code
_entity_poly.pdbx_strand_id
1 'polypeptide(L)'
;MTLLLFFIALIQGVILISGEEGTNIYERLSGSISDPYPFVFEENYDGGLNFLVLGDWGQKGPNTGQPQVAAAMKTWSDSNNTTFVINVGDSFYQTNNSLPVTDSNDHEGVLSITDSKWKTYWLDVYGGKLKDITWFSVAGNHDWYSNITAEVEYFWDVDSRFFLPSLYYVRKIEFGDGISAAFIHIDTNPYYYNYTTYKNSNNLKQSLHDFDLYTSEQLDDRLNWLEEQLKGVQDADWIFVVGHHPLIGDCRLQNPAYYLMYKLPPIFIKYNVSAYFNGHAHDLSYSAANKTSPVTYFGSGAGGALLGTGCPNPDWTSLNSFGFLSVSILADGKTLYFDFVNANKNDTSPKVVYSGTVSSRK
;
A
#
# COMPACT_ATOMS: atom_id res chain seq x y z
N MET A 1 45.11 21.43 -5.58
CA MET A 1 44.77 21.11 -4.18
C MET A 1 43.26 21.27 -4.08
N THR A 2 42.55 20.19 -4.36
CA THR A 2 41.10 20.18 -4.57
C THR A 2 40.45 19.71 -3.29
N LEU A 3 39.67 20.57 -2.63
CA LEU A 3 38.97 20.23 -1.40
C LEU A 3 37.70 19.43 -1.77
N LEU A 4 37.67 18.16 -1.37
CA LEU A 4 36.45 17.34 -1.33
C LEU A 4 35.61 17.79 -0.12
N LEU A 5 34.41 18.31 -0.37
CA LEU A 5 33.39 18.51 0.66
C LEU A 5 32.62 17.19 0.83
N PHE A 6 32.85 16.49 1.94
CA PHE A 6 32.00 15.41 2.39
C PHE A 6 30.76 16.00 3.06
N PHE A 7 29.58 15.81 2.47
CA PHE A 7 28.31 15.98 3.18
C PHE A 7 28.12 14.76 4.08
N ILE A 8 28.22 14.98 5.40
CA ILE A 8 27.78 14.02 6.41
C ILE A 8 26.28 14.25 6.54
N ALA A 9 25.47 13.32 6.01
CA ALA A 9 24.05 13.25 6.32
C ALA A 9 23.91 12.85 7.79
N LEU A 10 23.49 13.80 8.63
CA LEU A 10 23.02 13.49 9.99
C LEU A 10 21.69 12.76 9.85
N ILE A 11 21.70 11.46 10.15
CA ILE A 11 20.48 10.69 10.40
C ILE A 11 19.96 11.17 11.76
N GLN A 12 19.01 12.10 11.76
CA GLN A 12 18.18 12.35 12.93
C GLN A 12 17.12 11.24 12.97
N GLY A 13 17.39 10.19 13.73
CA GLY A 13 16.39 9.20 14.10
C GLY A 13 15.31 9.88 14.95
N VAL A 14 14.06 9.80 14.50
CA VAL A 14 12.89 10.29 15.22
C VAL A 14 12.33 9.09 16.00
N ILE A 15 12.53 9.10 17.32
CA ILE A 15 12.09 8.04 18.25
C ILE A 15 10.57 8.12 18.42
N LEU A 16 9.81 7.10 18.01
CA LEU A 16 8.42 6.98 18.47
C LEU A 16 8.30 6.18 19.77
N ILE A 17 7.54 6.80 20.69
CA ILE A 17 7.12 6.30 21.99
C ILE A 17 5.86 5.46 21.81
N SER A 18 5.86 4.24 22.35
CA SER A 18 4.63 3.48 22.61
C SER A 18 4.07 3.88 23.98
N GLY A 19 2.75 4.08 24.03
CA GLY A 19 1.98 4.18 25.28
C GLY A 19 1.70 5.61 25.78
N GLU A 20 0.39 5.89 25.94
CA GLU A 20 -0.24 7.01 26.67
C GLU A 20 0.17 8.45 26.29
N GLU A 21 -0.77 9.17 25.64
CA GLU A 21 -0.76 10.63 25.41
C GLU A 21 0.61 11.22 25.01
N GLY A 22 1.17 10.78 23.88
CA GLY A 22 2.37 11.36 23.27
C GLY A 22 2.04 12.08 21.96
N THR A 23 2.32 13.38 21.89
CA THR A 23 2.28 14.17 20.64
C THR A 23 3.06 13.47 19.53
N ASN A 24 2.42 13.20 18.37
CA ASN A 24 3.13 12.78 17.17
C ASN A 24 4.23 13.79 16.84
N ILE A 25 5.49 13.37 16.91
CA ILE A 25 6.67 14.20 16.68
C ILE A 25 7.07 14.31 15.19
N TYR A 26 6.15 13.99 14.29
CA TYR A 26 6.37 14.11 12.86
C TYR A 26 6.05 15.52 12.40
N GLU A 27 7.01 16.16 11.71
CA GLU A 27 6.83 17.51 11.18
C GLU A 27 6.27 17.45 9.76
N ARG A 28 5.13 18.08 9.52
CA ARG A 28 4.63 18.31 8.16
C ARG A 28 5.56 19.28 7.46
N LEU A 29 6.35 18.77 6.52
CA LEU A 29 7.26 19.59 5.72
C LEU A 29 6.50 20.31 4.60
N SER A 30 6.99 21.48 4.20
CA SER A 30 6.38 22.33 3.17
C SER A 30 6.63 21.87 1.72
N GLY A 31 6.97 20.59 1.51
CA GLY A 31 7.25 20.01 0.19
C GLY A 31 5.98 19.60 -0.57
N SER A 32 6.13 19.25 -1.85
CA SER A 32 5.03 18.63 -2.61
C SER A 32 4.71 17.26 -2.02
N ILE A 33 3.44 16.84 -2.02
CA ILE A 33 3.07 15.48 -1.60
C ILE A 33 3.68 14.41 -2.51
N SER A 34 4.06 14.78 -3.74
CA SER A 34 4.72 13.91 -4.73
C SER A 34 6.22 13.79 -4.53
N ASP A 35 6.82 14.62 -3.68
CA ASP A 35 8.20 14.45 -3.26
C ASP A 35 8.26 13.35 -2.20
N PRO A 36 9.24 12.44 -2.27
CA PRO A 36 9.40 11.46 -1.21
C PRO A 36 9.64 12.12 0.13
N TYR A 37 8.95 11.63 1.16
CA TYR A 37 9.17 12.11 2.51
C TYR A 37 10.63 11.86 2.92
N PRO A 38 11.36 12.88 3.39
CA PRO A 38 12.82 12.83 3.49
C PRO A 38 13.32 12.05 4.71
N PHE A 39 12.45 11.71 5.66
CA PHE A 39 12.81 10.96 6.85
C PHE A 39 12.24 9.55 6.82
N VAL A 40 12.97 8.63 7.45
CA VAL A 40 12.49 7.27 7.69
C VAL A 40 11.65 7.28 8.97
N PHE A 41 10.49 6.64 8.91
CA PHE A 41 9.65 6.41 10.07
C PHE A 41 10.13 5.16 10.80
N GLU A 42 10.63 5.30 12.02
CA GLU A 42 11.12 4.17 12.81
C GLU A 42 10.07 3.67 13.78
N GLU A 43 9.89 2.36 13.81
CA GLU A 43 8.87 1.68 14.61
C GLU A 43 9.51 0.50 15.36
N ASN A 44 8.99 0.21 16.55
CA ASN A 44 9.43 -0.91 17.38
C ASN A 44 8.20 -1.73 17.78
N TYR A 45 8.27 -3.05 17.58
CA TYR A 45 7.20 -3.97 17.97
C TYR A 45 7.75 -5.09 18.85
N ASP A 46 7.04 -5.38 19.95
CA ASP A 46 7.36 -6.51 20.80
C ASP A 46 6.98 -7.85 20.13
N GLY A 47 7.90 -8.81 20.15
CA GLY A 47 7.66 -10.15 19.60
C GLY A 47 7.62 -10.18 18.06
N GLY A 48 6.69 -10.96 17.49
CA GLY A 48 6.56 -11.10 16.04
C GLY A 48 5.70 -10.01 15.39
N LEU A 49 5.88 -9.78 14.09
CA LEU A 49 5.04 -8.85 13.32
C LEU A 49 3.81 -9.56 12.77
N ASN A 50 2.62 -9.05 13.08
CA ASN A 50 1.35 -9.56 12.55
C ASN A 50 0.59 -8.40 11.92
N PHE A 51 0.31 -8.47 10.62
CA PHE A 51 -0.38 -7.40 9.91
C PHE A 51 -1.34 -7.94 8.84
N LEU A 52 -2.31 -7.11 8.49
CA LEU A 52 -3.23 -7.40 7.38
C LEU A 52 -2.85 -6.54 6.18
N VAL A 53 -3.13 -7.03 4.97
CA VAL A 53 -3.01 -6.28 3.73
C VAL A 53 -4.38 -6.27 3.04
N LEU A 54 -4.83 -5.08 2.64
CA LEU A 54 -6.15 -4.83 2.06
C LEU A 54 -6.03 -3.73 1.00
N GLY A 55 -6.68 -3.89 -0.15
CA GLY A 55 -6.82 -2.87 -1.18
C GLY A 55 -8.24 -2.84 -1.72
N ASP A 56 -8.56 -1.78 -2.46
CA ASP A 56 -9.75 -1.74 -3.32
C ASP A 56 -11.03 -1.95 -2.51
N TRP A 57 -11.17 -1.21 -1.40
CA TRP A 57 -12.08 -1.57 -0.31
C TRP A 57 -13.27 -0.65 -0.12
N GLY A 58 -13.13 0.65 -0.38
CA GLY A 58 -14.18 1.62 -0.08
C GLY A 58 -15.26 1.68 -1.13
N GLN A 59 -16.08 0.64 -1.28
CA GLN A 59 -17.23 0.67 -2.19
C GLN A 59 -18.52 0.17 -1.52
N LYS A 60 -19.61 0.91 -1.77
CA LYS A 60 -20.97 0.55 -1.35
C LYS A 60 -21.82 0.13 -2.54
N GLY A 61 -22.63 -0.91 -2.35
CA GLY A 61 -23.60 -1.33 -3.34
C GLY A 61 -24.07 -2.77 -3.13
N PRO A 62 -25.05 -3.24 -3.93
CA PRO A 62 -25.63 -4.58 -3.79
C PRO A 62 -24.64 -5.73 -4.08
N ASN A 63 -23.53 -5.43 -4.76
CA ASN A 63 -22.52 -6.40 -5.21
C ASN A 63 -21.11 -6.10 -4.66
N THR A 64 -21.00 -5.25 -3.63
CA THR A 64 -19.73 -4.94 -2.97
C THR A 64 -19.55 -5.82 -1.73
N GLY A 65 -18.31 -6.04 -1.31
CA GLY A 65 -17.95 -6.95 -0.22
C GLY A 65 -17.45 -6.27 1.05
N GLN A 66 -17.39 -4.93 1.06
CA GLN A 66 -16.72 -4.18 2.12
C GLN A 66 -17.23 -4.54 3.54
N PRO A 67 -18.55 -4.58 3.82
CA PRO A 67 -19.02 -4.92 5.17
C PRO A 67 -18.62 -6.32 5.62
N GLN A 68 -18.58 -7.29 4.70
CA GLN A 68 -18.19 -8.66 4.97
C GLN A 68 -16.69 -8.78 5.25
N VAL A 69 -15.87 -8.11 4.43
CA VAL A 69 -14.42 -8.04 4.64
C VAL A 69 -14.11 -7.37 5.97
N ALA A 70 -14.75 -6.25 6.28
CA ALA A 70 -14.57 -5.54 7.56
C ALA A 70 -14.94 -6.43 8.78
N ALA A 71 -16.06 -7.16 8.70
CA ALA A 71 -16.45 -8.10 9.76
C ALA A 71 -15.44 -9.25 9.94
N ALA A 72 -14.90 -9.76 8.83
CA ALA A 72 -13.90 -10.81 8.83
C ALA A 72 -12.56 -10.33 9.39
N MET A 73 -12.08 -9.17 8.93
CA MET A 73 -10.86 -8.52 9.45
C MET A 73 -10.99 -8.21 10.94
N LYS A 74 -12.16 -7.76 11.41
CA LYS A 74 -12.40 -7.51 12.83
C LYS A 74 -12.20 -8.79 13.65
N THR A 75 -12.85 -9.88 13.24
CA THR A 75 -12.72 -11.19 13.91
C THR A 75 -11.29 -11.71 13.88
N TRP A 76 -10.62 -11.54 12.74
CA TRP A 76 -9.26 -12.01 12.54
C TRP A 76 -8.23 -11.22 13.36
N SER A 77 -8.34 -9.89 13.36
CA SER A 77 -7.42 -9.00 14.08
C SER A 77 -7.49 -9.18 15.60
N ASP A 78 -8.69 -9.41 16.13
CA ASP A 78 -8.90 -9.75 17.54
C ASP A 78 -8.22 -11.10 17.90
N SER A 79 -8.19 -12.06 16.97
CA SER A 79 -7.69 -13.43 17.21
C SER A 79 -6.18 -13.62 16.95
N ASN A 80 -5.60 -12.83 16.05
CA ASN A 80 -4.23 -13.02 15.55
C ASN A 80 -3.26 -11.89 15.94
N ASN A 81 -3.65 -11.07 16.93
CA ASN A 81 -2.86 -9.94 17.41
C ASN A 81 -2.36 -9.01 16.28
N THR A 82 -3.20 -8.69 15.30
CA THR A 82 -2.85 -7.74 14.22
C THR A 82 -2.40 -6.40 14.81
N THR A 83 -1.25 -5.91 14.40
CA THR A 83 -0.60 -4.70 14.93
C THR A 83 -0.78 -3.49 14.03
N PHE A 84 -0.89 -3.69 12.72
CA PHE A 84 -1.20 -2.67 11.73
C PHE A 84 -1.87 -3.26 10.49
N VAL A 85 -2.37 -2.38 9.62
CA VAL A 85 -2.88 -2.71 8.29
C VAL A 85 -1.99 -2.05 7.24
N ILE A 86 -1.71 -2.75 6.15
CA ILE A 86 -1.18 -2.17 4.91
C ILE A 86 -2.37 -1.97 3.97
N ASN A 87 -2.66 -0.71 3.67
CA ASN A 87 -3.66 -0.32 2.68
C ASN A 87 -2.95 -0.13 1.33
N VAL A 88 -3.23 -1.01 0.37
CA VAL A 88 -2.58 -0.99 -0.97
C VAL A 88 -3.30 -0.07 -1.97
N GLY A 89 -4.14 0.84 -1.49
CA GLY A 89 -4.77 1.90 -2.30
C GLY A 89 -6.15 1.56 -2.83
N ASP A 90 -6.72 2.52 -3.55
CA ASP A 90 -8.14 2.58 -3.90
C ASP A 90 -9.01 2.49 -2.65
N SER A 91 -8.76 3.47 -1.78
CA SER A 91 -9.40 3.58 -0.49
C SER A 91 -10.87 3.92 -0.61
N PHE A 92 -11.24 4.66 -1.65
CA PHE A 92 -12.59 5.14 -1.88
C PHE A 92 -12.99 4.98 -3.35
N TYR A 93 -14.28 4.66 -3.55
CA TYR A 93 -14.89 4.55 -4.87
C TYR A 93 -16.22 5.28 -4.93
N GLN A 94 -16.65 5.61 -6.14
CA GLN A 94 -18.03 5.99 -6.40
C GLN A 94 -18.96 4.75 -6.35
N THR A 95 -20.21 4.99 -5.96
CA THR A 95 -21.26 3.95 -5.97
C THR A 95 -21.90 3.82 -7.35
N ASN A 96 -21.96 4.92 -8.11
CA ASN A 96 -22.56 4.97 -9.43
C ASN A 96 -21.55 5.44 -10.48
N ASN A 97 -20.99 4.47 -11.21
CA ASN A 97 -19.97 4.71 -12.23
C ASN A 97 -20.45 5.49 -13.46
N SER A 98 -21.73 5.87 -13.51
CA SER A 98 -22.28 6.73 -14.56
C SER A 98 -22.19 8.22 -14.21
N LEU A 99 -21.86 8.56 -12.96
CA LEU A 99 -21.68 9.93 -12.54
C LEU A 99 -20.27 10.43 -12.90
N PRO A 100 -20.09 11.75 -13.11
CA PRO A 100 -18.76 12.33 -13.23
C PRO A 100 -17.97 12.10 -11.94
N VAL A 101 -16.67 11.83 -12.04
CA VAL A 101 -15.79 11.68 -10.86
C VAL A 101 -15.70 12.95 -9.98
N THR A 102 -16.25 14.05 -10.46
CA THR A 102 -16.35 15.35 -9.79
C THR A 102 -17.69 15.56 -9.10
N ASP A 103 -18.60 14.58 -9.12
CA ASP A 103 -19.88 14.70 -8.42
C ASP A 103 -19.67 14.82 -6.91
N SER A 104 -20.17 15.92 -6.33
CA SER A 104 -19.93 16.22 -4.92
C SER A 104 -20.59 15.24 -3.95
N ASN A 105 -21.56 14.45 -4.41
CA ASN A 105 -22.28 13.48 -3.60
C ASN A 105 -21.79 12.05 -3.81
N ASP A 106 -21.20 11.74 -4.97
CA ASP A 106 -20.68 10.41 -5.32
C ASP A 106 -19.52 10.48 -6.32
N HIS A 107 -18.30 10.59 -5.80
CA HIS A 107 -17.04 10.71 -6.55
C HIS A 107 -16.16 9.48 -6.33
N GLU A 108 -15.01 9.35 -7.01
CA GLU A 108 -14.13 8.19 -6.85
C GLU A 108 -13.37 8.22 -5.51
N GLY A 109 -12.43 9.16 -5.30
CA GLY A 109 -11.64 9.30 -4.07
C GLY A 109 -12.38 10.00 -2.93
N VAL A 110 -11.68 10.85 -2.18
CA VAL A 110 -12.26 11.92 -1.33
C VAL A 110 -12.10 13.29 -2.00
N LEU A 111 -12.98 14.25 -1.71
CA LEU A 111 -12.83 15.63 -2.20
C LEU A 111 -12.09 16.55 -1.22
N SER A 112 -12.09 16.23 0.07
CA SER A 112 -11.47 17.04 1.13
C SER A 112 -11.23 16.23 2.40
N ILE A 113 -10.49 16.80 3.37
CA ILE A 113 -10.32 16.23 4.71
C ILE A 113 -11.63 16.12 5.51
N THR A 114 -12.69 16.82 5.09
CA THR A 114 -14.03 16.79 5.71
C THR A 114 -15.04 15.94 4.94
N ASP A 115 -14.60 15.21 3.91
CA ASP A 115 -15.49 14.38 3.11
C ASP A 115 -16.20 13.33 3.98
N SER A 116 -17.51 13.12 3.75
CA SER A 116 -18.30 12.14 4.47
C SER A 116 -17.83 10.70 4.26
N LYS A 117 -17.08 10.42 3.18
CA LYS A 117 -16.51 9.10 2.90
C LYS A 117 -15.54 8.62 3.98
N TRP A 118 -14.74 9.49 4.59
CA TRP A 118 -13.88 9.12 5.73
C TRP A 118 -14.68 8.38 6.81
N LYS A 119 -15.83 8.94 7.17
CA LYS A 119 -16.72 8.32 8.14
C LYS A 119 -17.41 7.09 7.57
N THR A 120 -18.08 7.27 6.43
CA THR A 120 -19.05 6.30 5.94
C THR A 120 -18.42 5.05 5.34
N TYR A 121 -17.14 5.11 4.93
CA TYR A 121 -16.42 4.02 4.26
C TYR A 121 -15.28 3.50 5.12
N TRP A 122 -14.74 4.27 6.07
CA TRP A 122 -13.65 3.81 6.92
C TRP A 122 -14.02 3.77 8.41
N LEU A 123 -14.25 4.93 9.05
CA LEU A 123 -14.41 5.00 10.52
C LEU A 123 -15.62 4.23 11.06
N ASP A 124 -16.77 4.27 10.38
CA ASP A 124 -17.98 3.57 10.79
C ASP A 124 -17.98 2.09 10.36
N VAL A 125 -17.04 1.68 9.49
CA VAL A 125 -16.99 0.34 8.88
C VAL A 125 -16.01 -0.57 9.61
N TYR A 126 -14.80 -0.10 9.90
CA TYR A 126 -13.73 -0.90 10.50
C TYR A 126 -13.62 -0.68 12.01
N GLY A 127 -14.45 -1.39 12.77
CA GLY A 127 -14.46 -1.36 14.24
C GLY A 127 -13.52 -2.37 14.93
N GLY A 128 -13.68 -2.54 16.24
CA GLY A 128 -12.86 -3.48 17.04
C GLY A 128 -11.40 -3.02 17.17
N LYS A 129 -10.43 -3.93 17.08
CA LYS A 129 -9.01 -3.55 17.05
C LYS A 129 -8.63 -2.67 15.86
N LEU A 130 -9.32 -2.83 14.72
CA LEU A 130 -9.01 -2.11 13.47
C LEU A 130 -9.16 -0.59 13.58
N LYS A 131 -10.04 -0.09 14.45
CA LYS A 131 -10.13 1.35 14.72
C LYS A 131 -8.93 1.85 15.51
N ASP A 132 -8.24 1.02 16.29
CA ASP A 132 -7.20 1.52 17.20
C ASP A 132 -5.78 1.39 16.62
N ILE A 133 -5.62 0.72 15.47
CA ILE A 133 -4.32 0.47 14.82
C ILE A 133 -4.14 1.34 13.58
N THR A 134 -2.88 1.54 13.20
CA THR A 134 -2.48 2.32 12.03
C THR A 134 -2.68 1.55 10.73
N TRP A 135 -3.11 2.27 9.70
CA TRP A 135 -3.28 1.85 8.32
C TRP A 135 -2.21 2.55 7.48
N PHE A 136 -1.15 1.84 7.12
CA PHE A 136 -0.07 2.33 6.29
C PHE A 136 -0.49 2.26 4.83
N SER A 137 -0.80 3.42 4.27
CA SER A 137 -1.47 3.55 2.98
C SER A 137 -0.52 3.87 1.84
N VAL A 138 -0.85 3.40 0.65
CA VAL A 138 -0.46 4.00 -0.64
C VAL A 138 -1.73 4.43 -1.36
N ALA A 139 -1.60 5.32 -2.34
CA ALA A 139 -2.71 5.77 -3.17
C ALA A 139 -2.93 4.82 -4.35
N GLY A 140 -4.19 4.51 -4.64
CA GLY A 140 -4.61 3.88 -5.89
C GLY A 140 -5.12 4.89 -6.91
N ASN A 141 -5.52 4.42 -8.09
CA ASN A 141 -5.95 5.32 -9.15
C ASN A 141 -7.28 6.00 -8.85
N HIS A 142 -8.20 5.35 -8.12
CA HIS A 142 -9.47 5.95 -7.71
C HIS A 142 -9.27 7.13 -6.76
N ASP A 143 -8.27 7.05 -5.88
CA ASP A 143 -7.89 8.14 -4.97
C ASP A 143 -7.37 9.36 -5.77
N TRP A 144 -6.59 9.10 -6.84
CA TRP A 144 -6.09 10.10 -7.78
C TRP A 144 -7.14 10.72 -8.71
N TYR A 145 -8.27 10.03 -8.94
CA TYR A 145 -9.34 10.55 -9.81
C TYR A 145 -10.05 11.78 -9.21
N SER A 146 -9.91 11.99 -7.89
CA SER A 146 -10.52 13.10 -7.15
C SER A 146 -9.46 14.04 -6.55
N ASN A 147 -9.28 14.10 -5.22
CA ASN A 147 -8.33 14.98 -4.55
C ASN A 147 -7.37 14.16 -3.66
N ILE A 148 -6.29 13.67 -4.25
CA ILE A 148 -5.29 12.88 -3.50
C ILE A 148 -4.58 13.67 -2.38
N THR A 149 -4.44 15.00 -2.54
CA THR A 149 -3.88 15.84 -1.47
C THR A 149 -4.69 15.75 -0.20
N ALA A 150 -6.01 15.60 -0.28
CA ALA A 150 -6.86 15.46 0.89
C ALA A 150 -6.53 14.22 1.73
N GLU A 151 -6.05 13.13 1.14
CA GLU A 151 -5.65 11.95 1.92
C GLU A 151 -4.36 12.18 2.71
N VAL A 152 -3.39 12.86 2.09
CA VAL A 152 -2.14 13.25 2.76
C VAL A 152 -2.43 14.27 3.87
N GLU A 153 -3.29 15.25 3.61
CA GLU A 153 -3.71 16.23 4.62
C GLU A 153 -4.50 15.60 5.75
N TYR A 154 -5.33 14.60 5.47
CA TYR A 154 -6.09 13.89 6.49
C TYR A 154 -5.16 13.20 7.51
N PHE A 155 -4.07 12.58 7.06
CA PHE A 155 -3.02 12.04 7.95
C PHE A 155 -2.47 13.11 8.91
N TRP A 156 -2.09 14.27 8.36
CA TRP A 156 -1.40 15.32 9.12
C TRP A 156 -2.33 16.11 10.04
N ASP A 157 -3.55 16.38 9.58
CA ASP A 157 -4.41 17.41 10.18
C ASP A 157 -5.62 16.80 10.93
N VAL A 158 -5.97 15.54 10.67
CA VAL A 158 -7.20 14.92 11.20
C VAL A 158 -6.92 13.65 12.00
N ASP A 159 -6.32 12.64 11.40
CA ASP A 159 -6.18 11.31 12.01
C ASP A 159 -4.98 10.54 11.46
N SER A 160 -3.93 10.47 12.28
CA SER A 160 -2.67 9.84 11.91
C SER A 160 -2.75 8.31 11.72
N ARG A 161 -3.90 7.68 12.03
CA ARG A 161 -4.11 6.25 11.76
C ARG A 161 -4.25 5.99 10.26
N PHE A 162 -4.74 6.94 9.46
CA PHE A 162 -4.63 6.83 8.00
C PHE A 162 -3.26 7.35 7.58
N PHE A 163 -2.25 6.49 7.63
CA PHE A 163 -0.85 6.90 7.52
C PHE A 163 -0.44 7.04 6.06
N LEU A 164 -0.45 8.28 5.57
CA LEU A 164 0.00 8.67 4.23
C LEU A 164 0.72 10.04 4.30
N PRO A 165 1.95 10.10 4.85
CA PRO A 165 2.68 11.36 5.05
C PRO A 165 3.07 12.06 3.75
N SER A 166 3.26 11.28 2.68
CA SER A 166 3.47 11.69 1.30
C SER A 166 3.19 10.48 0.39
N LEU A 167 3.26 10.66 -0.93
CA LEU A 167 3.07 9.59 -1.90
C LEU A 167 4.23 8.56 -1.94
N TYR A 168 5.38 8.88 -1.34
CA TYR A 168 6.52 7.98 -1.23
C TYR A 168 7.18 8.09 0.14
N TYR A 169 7.23 7.01 0.92
CA TYR A 169 7.82 7.05 2.25
C TYR A 169 8.39 5.69 2.69
N VAL A 170 9.29 5.73 3.67
CA VAL A 170 9.99 4.54 4.17
C VAL A 170 9.67 4.35 5.64
N ARG A 171 9.37 3.11 6.00
CA ARG A 171 9.29 2.65 7.40
C ARG A 171 10.41 1.67 7.67
N LYS A 172 11.10 1.83 8.80
CA LYS A 172 12.02 0.84 9.35
C LYS A 172 11.43 0.32 10.65
N ILE A 173 11.35 -0.99 10.74
CA ILE A 173 10.72 -1.67 11.86
C ILE A 173 11.77 -2.56 12.51
N GLU A 174 11.97 -2.40 13.80
CA GLU A 174 12.64 -3.39 14.64
C GLU A 174 11.60 -4.22 15.41
N PHE A 175 11.83 -5.52 15.51
CA PHE A 175 10.96 -6.43 16.23
C PHE A 175 11.69 -7.68 16.73
N GLY A 176 11.05 -8.40 17.65
CA GLY A 176 11.52 -9.70 18.12
C GLY A 176 12.96 -9.66 18.66
N ASP A 177 13.78 -10.62 18.23
CA ASP A 177 15.14 -10.79 18.71
C ASP A 177 16.16 -9.90 17.95
N GLY A 178 15.84 -8.61 17.80
CA GLY A 178 16.66 -7.65 17.04
C GLY A 178 16.54 -7.79 15.52
N ILE A 179 15.39 -8.26 15.06
CA ILE A 179 15.08 -8.43 13.63
C ILE A 179 14.66 -7.07 13.06
N SER A 180 15.10 -6.82 11.83
CA SER A 180 14.84 -5.57 11.11
C SER A 180 14.04 -5.80 9.82
N ALA A 181 13.02 -5.00 9.60
CA ALA A 181 12.24 -4.97 8.37
C ALA A 181 12.15 -3.54 7.81
N ALA A 182 12.29 -3.39 6.50
CA ALA A 182 12.05 -2.13 5.81
C ALA A 182 10.80 -2.25 4.93
N PHE A 183 9.90 -1.27 5.01
CA PHE A 183 8.77 -1.12 4.11
C PHE A 183 8.92 0.18 3.32
N ILE A 184 9.05 0.06 2.00
CA ILE A 184 9.14 1.22 1.09
C ILE A 184 7.81 1.34 0.35
N HIS A 185 7.09 2.43 0.60
CA HIS A 185 5.77 2.69 0.03
C HIS A 185 5.95 3.60 -1.17
N ILE A 186 5.41 3.20 -2.32
CA ILE A 186 5.58 3.88 -3.59
C ILE A 186 4.23 4.14 -4.25
N ASP A 187 4.10 5.31 -4.87
CA ASP A 187 3.00 5.59 -5.78
C ASP A 187 3.32 5.07 -7.18
N THR A 188 2.49 4.14 -7.66
CA THR A 188 2.65 3.51 -8.97
C THR A 188 1.81 4.15 -10.08
N ASN A 189 0.90 5.08 -9.77
CA ASN A 189 0.05 5.75 -10.76
C ASN A 189 0.83 6.42 -11.89
N PRO A 190 1.92 7.17 -11.62
CA PRO A 190 2.66 7.85 -12.68
C PRO A 190 3.35 6.89 -13.67
N TYR A 191 3.66 5.67 -13.23
CA TYR A 191 4.24 4.61 -14.06
C TYR A 191 3.16 3.74 -14.73
N TYR A 192 1.94 3.74 -14.23
CA TYR A 192 0.86 3.00 -14.88
C TYR A 192 0.27 3.83 -16.03
N TYR A 193 -0.08 5.08 -15.76
CA TYR A 193 -0.74 5.94 -16.74
C TYR A 193 0.25 6.75 -17.57
N ASN A 194 0.38 6.41 -18.86
CA ASN A 194 1.15 7.22 -19.80
C ASN A 194 0.50 8.60 -19.97
N TYR A 195 1.11 9.65 -19.41
CA TYR A 195 0.57 11.01 -19.48
C TYR A 195 0.20 11.46 -20.91
N THR A 196 1.01 11.11 -21.91
CA THR A 196 0.80 11.56 -23.30
C THR A 196 -0.45 10.94 -23.92
N THR A 197 -0.68 9.64 -23.68
CA THR A 197 -1.78 8.90 -24.33
C THR A 197 -3.01 8.74 -23.46
N TYR A 198 -2.89 8.94 -22.13
CA TYR A 198 -4.00 8.88 -21.21
C TYR A 198 -5.03 9.97 -21.55
N LYS A 199 -6.24 9.52 -21.86
CA LYS A 199 -7.37 10.39 -22.21
C LYS A 199 -8.06 10.80 -20.92
N ASN A 200 -8.19 12.10 -20.71
CA ASN A 200 -8.66 12.64 -19.44
C ASN A 200 -10.18 12.56 -19.31
N SER A 201 -10.69 11.79 -18.35
CA SER A 201 -12.09 11.85 -17.89
C SER A 201 -12.22 12.09 -16.38
N ASN A 202 -11.10 12.36 -15.70
CA ASN A 202 -10.99 12.54 -14.26
C ASN A 202 -9.86 13.54 -13.92
N ASN A 203 -9.49 13.68 -12.64
CA ASN A 203 -8.41 14.60 -12.26
C ASN A 203 -7.00 14.03 -12.43
N LEU A 204 -6.83 12.72 -12.62
CA LEU A 204 -5.51 12.07 -12.56
C LEU A 204 -4.50 12.70 -13.52
N LYS A 205 -4.89 12.95 -14.79
CA LYS A 205 -3.96 13.56 -15.76
C LYS A 205 -3.52 14.95 -15.32
N GLN A 206 -4.44 15.74 -14.78
CA GLN A 206 -4.14 17.10 -14.31
C GLN A 206 -3.26 17.04 -13.06
N SER A 207 -3.57 16.16 -12.10
CA SER A 207 -2.76 15.96 -10.90
C SER A 207 -1.34 15.50 -11.25
N LEU A 208 -1.16 14.59 -12.22
CA LEU A 208 0.17 14.18 -12.68
C LEU A 208 0.96 15.38 -13.24
N HIS A 209 0.29 16.30 -13.93
CA HIS A 209 0.91 17.53 -14.41
C HIS A 209 1.28 18.46 -13.24
N ASP A 210 0.34 18.71 -12.33
CA ASP A 210 0.50 19.65 -11.21
C ASP A 210 1.57 19.20 -10.21
N PHE A 211 1.81 17.90 -10.13
CA PHE A 211 2.82 17.30 -9.26
C PHE A 211 4.15 16.96 -9.96
N ASP A 212 4.35 17.40 -11.20
CA ASP A 212 5.58 17.13 -11.95
C ASP A 212 5.88 15.63 -12.11
N LEU A 213 4.86 14.83 -12.42
CA LEU A 213 4.91 13.36 -12.55
C LEU A 213 4.50 12.90 -13.95
N TYR A 214 4.88 13.64 -14.99
CA TYR A 214 4.35 13.44 -16.35
C TYR A 214 5.42 13.25 -17.43
N THR A 215 6.71 13.36 -17.09
CA THR A 215 7.85 13.08 -17.98
C THR A 215 8.67 11.90 -17.48
N SER A 216 9.36 11.20 -18.38
CA SER A 216 10.21 10.06 -17.97
C SER A 216 11.37 10.45 -17.06
N GLU A 217 11.90 11.68 -17.17
CA GLU A 217 13.00 12.19 -16.34
C GLU A 217 12.56 12.34 -14.87
N GLN A 218 11.41 13.00 -14.65
CA GLN A 218 10.83 13.13 -13.30
C GLN A 218 10.52 11.77 -12.67
N LEU A 219 10.06 10.81 -13.47
CA LEU A 219 9.79 9.44 -13.00
C LEU A 219 11.09 8.67 -12.74
N ASP A 220 12.15 8.91 -13.51
CA ASP A 220 13.47 8.33 -13.24
C ASP A 220 14.06 8.86 -11.93
N ASP A 221 13.79 10.10 -11.52
CA ASP A 221 14.20 10.61 -10.21
C ASP A 221 13.53 9.84 -9.05
N ARG A 222 12.24 9.48 -9.21
CA ARG A 222 11.53 8.66 -8.22
C ARG A 222 12.06 7.21 -8.18
N LEU A 223 12.47 6.65 -9.32
CA LEU A 223 13.14 5.36 -9.37
C LEU A 223 14.54 5.39 -8.76
N ASN A 224 15.29 6.49 -8.97
CA ASN A 224 16.61 6.70 -8.36
C ASN A 224 16.46 6.78 -6.84
N TRP A 225 15.48 7.54 -6.34
CA TRP A 225 15.17 7.59 -4.92
C TRP A 225 14.85 6.19 -4.36
N LEU A 226 13.99 5.42 -5.03
CA LEU A 226 13.65 4.06 -4.62
C LEU A 226 14.89 3.16 -4.55
N GLU A 227 15.77 3.27 -5.56
CA GLU A 227 17.02 2.52 -5.62
C GLU A 227 17.98 2.91 -4.48
N GLU A 228 18.04 4.19 -4.11
CA GLU A 228 18.80 4.69 -2.96
C GLU A 228 18.25 4.16 -1.63
N GLN A 229 16.93 4.16 -1.44
CA GLN A 229 16.31 3.61 -0.24
C GLN A 229 16.59 2.11 -0.12
N LEU A 230 16.41 1.36 -1.21
CA LEU A 230 16.71 -0.07 -1.26
C LEU A 230 18.17 -0.36 -0.94
N LYS A 231 19.11 0.45 -1.46
CA LYS A 231 20.53 0.34 -1.14
C LYS A 231 20.82 0.61 0.34
N GLY A 232 20.11 1.57 0.94
CA GLY A 232 20.28 1.99 2.33
C GLY A 232 19.72 1.03 3.38
N VAL A 233 18.95 0.01 2.98
CA VAL A 233 18.33 -0.98 3.89
C VAL A 233 18.77 -2.41 3.62
N GLN A 234 19.92 -2.59 2.96
CA GLN A 234 20.42 -3.93 2.61
C GLN A 234 20.80 -4.79 3.81
N ASP A 235 21.00 -4.17 4.97
CA ASP A 235 21.18 -4.80 6.27
C ASP A 235 19.87 -5.24 6.92
N ALA A 236 18.70 -5.00 6.32
CA ALA A 236 17.43 -5.50 6.83
C ALA A 236 17.24 -7.00 6.58
N ASP A 237 16.63 -7.70 7.54
CA ASP A 237 16.22 -9.11 7.41
C ASP A 237 15.05 -9.27 6.44
N TRP A 238 14.22 -8.25 6.36
CA TRP A 238 13.11 -8.18 5.41
C TRP A 238 13.11 -6.85 4.68
N ILE A 239 12.94 -6.88 3.36
CA ILE A 239 12.69 -5.68 2.56
C ILE A 239 11.38 -5.89 1.82
N PHE A 240 10.41 -5.05 2.11
CA PHE A 240 9.10 -5.04 1.49
C PHE A 240 8.89 -3.76 0.69
N VAL A 241 8.24 -3.89 -0.46
CA VAL A 241 7.75 -2.73 -1.22
C VAL A 241 6.23 -2.81 -1.29
N VAL A 242 5.57 -1.67 -1.09
CA VAL A 242 4.12 -1.54 -1.13
C VAL A 242 3.77 -0.56 -2.24
N GLY A 243 2.89 -0.95 -3.15
CA GLY A 243 2.37 -0.08 -4.21
C GLY A 243 0.99 -0.56 -4.63
N HIS A 244 0.29 0.21 -5.47
CA HIS A 244 -1.09 -0.15 -5.81
C HIS A 244 -1.18 -1.18 -6.95
N HIS A 245 -0.43 -0.96 -8.03
CA HIS A 245 -0.57 -1.72 -9.27
C HIS A 245 0.26 -3.03 -9.29
N PRO A 246 -0.26 -4.14 -9.83
CA PRO A 246 0.48 -5.40 -10.00
C PRO A 246 1.73 -5.28 -10.87
N LEU A 247 2.71 -6.16 -10.67
CA LEU A 247 3.94 -6.24 -11.47
C LEU A 247 4.15 -7.56 -12.21
N ILE A 248 3.21 -8.49 -12.02
CA ILE A 248 3.28 -9.87 -12.49
C ILE A 248 1.93 -10.30 -13.09
N GLY A 249 1.88 -11.52 -13.64
CA GLY A 249 0.71 -12.05 -14.34
C GLY A 249 0.40 -11.31 -15.64
N ASP A 250 -0.74 -11.58 -16.25
CA ASP A 250 -1.15 -10.91 -17.50
C ASP A 250 -1.70 -9.50 -17.25
N CYS A 251 -1.99 -9.13 -15.99
CA CYS A 251 -2.19 -7.73 -15.63
C CYS A 251 -1.03 -6.86 -16.11
N ARG A 252 0.20 -7.41 -16.11
CA ARG A 252 1.38 -6.74 -16.68
C ARG A 252 1.36 -6.50 -18.19
N LEU A 253 0.44 -7.15 -18.90
CA LEU A 253 0.35 -7.16 -20.36
C LEU A 253 -0.90 -6.46 -20.88
N GLN A 254 -1.84 -6.06 -20.02
CA GLN A 254 -3.08 -5.44 -20.46
C GLN A 254 -2.89 -3.94 -20.72
N ASN A 255 -3.17 -3.53 -21.97
CA ASN A 255 -3.17 -2.16 -22.50
C ASN A 255 -1.80 -1.45 -22.60
N PRO A 256 -1.68 -0.36 -23.39
CA PRO A 256 -0.52 0.55 -23.35
C PRO A 256 -0.31 1.28 -21.99
N ALA A 257 -0.91 0.75 -20.90
CA ALA A 257 -0.96 1.23 -19.52
C ALA A 257 0.11 0.58 -18.60
N TYR A 258 1.16 0.00 -19.17
CA TYR A 258 2.41 -0.34 -18.45
C TYR A 258 3.49 0.70 -18.78
N TYR A 259 3.19 1.98 -18.58
CA TYR A 259 4.11 3.06 -18.91
C TYR A 259 5.31 3.14 -17.95
N LEU A 260 6.35 2.36 -18.21
CA LEU A 260 7.56 2.29 -17.35
C LEU A 260 7.41 1.43 -16.08
N MET A 261 6.23 0.86 -15.78
CA MET A 261 6.08 -0.18 -14.73
C MET A 261 7.10 -1.33 -14.86
N TYR A 262 7.51 -1.67 -16.09
CA TYR A 262 8.53 -2.69 -16.36
C TYR A 262 9.92 -2.38 -15.75
N LYS A 263 10.17 -1.14 -15.32
CA LYS A 263 11.43 -0.74 -14.67
C LYS A 263 11.53 -1.21 -13.22
N LEU A 264 10.40 -1.45 -12.54
CA LEU A 264 10.37 -1.80 -11.11
C LEU A 264 10.90 -3.23 -10.81
N PRO A 265 10.49 -4.30 -11.52
CA PRO A 265 10.94 -5.65 -11.18
C PRO A 265 12.47 -5.84 -11.24
N PRO A 266 13.20 -5.32 -12.26
CA PRO A 266 14.67 -5.38 -12.28
C PRO A 266 15.32 -4.74 -11.05
N ILE A 267 14.78 -3.62 -10.55
CA ILE A 267 15.27 -2.96 -9.33
C ILE A 267 15.03 -3.88 -8.13
N PHE A 268 13.83 -4.43 -7.97
CA PHE A 268 13.50 -5.30 -6.83
C PHE A 268 14.37 -6.55 -6.79
N ILE A 269 14.64 -7.15 -7.96
CA ILE A 269 15.55 -8.29 -8.11
C ILE A 269 16.98 -7.90 -7.73
N LYS A 270 17.49 -6.76 -8.22
CA LYS A 270 18.86 -6.27 -7.95
C LYS A 270 19.12 -6.09 -6.46
N TYR A 271 18.13 -5.63 -5.70
CA TYR A 271 18.25 -5.38 -4.26
C TYR A 271 17.68 -6.50 -3.38
N ASN A 272 17.32 -7.63 -3.98
CA ASN A 272 16.80 -8.81 -3.29
C ASN A 272 15.64 -8.47 -2.34
N VAL A 273 14.64 -7.76 -2.86
CA VAL A 273 13.38 -7.45 -2.15
C VAL A 273 12.68 -8.76 -1.79
N SER A 274 12.25 -8.90 -0.53
CA SER A 274 11.58 -10.11 -0.03
C SER A 274 10.19 -10.28 -0.63
N ALA A 275 9.37 -9.21 -0.59
CA ALA A 275 8.05 -9.23 -1.21
C ALA A 275 7.55 -7.85 -1.69
N TYR A 276 6.66 -7.88 -2.67
CA TYR A 276 5.87 -6.74 -3.15
C TYR A 276 4.38 -6.95 -2.87
N PHE A 277 3.74 -6.01 -2.18
CA PHE A 277 2.31 -6.02 -1.88
C PHE A 277 1.57 -5.04 -2.79
N ASN A 278 0.46 -5.49 -3.41
CA ASN A 278 -0.36 -4.68 -4.32
C ASN A 278 -1.86 -5.00 -4.27
N GLY A 279 -2.66 -4.16 -4.93
CA GLY A 279 -4.11 -4.28 -5.16
C GLY A 279 -4.44 -4.12 -6.65
N HIS A 280 -5.39 -3.22 -6.98
CA HIS A 280 -5.87 -2.83 -8.33
C HIS A 280 -6.60 -3.93 -9.10
N ALA A 281 -5.97 -5.10 -9.18
CA ALA A 281 -6.68 -6.29 -9.60
C ALA A 281 -7.61 -6.69 -8.47
N HIS A 282 -8.91 -6.68 -8.75
CA HIS A 282 -9.94 -7.03 -7.76
C HIS A 282 -10.01 -8.55 -7.52
N ASP A 283 -8.89 -9.13 -7.09
CA ASP A 283 -8.67 -10.52 -6.74
C ASP A 283 -7.69 -10.67 -5.57
N LEU A 284 -7.50 -11.92 -5.15
CA LEU A 284 -6.38 -12.32 -4.29
C LEU A 284 -5.41 -13.13 -5.14
N SER A 285 -4.12 -12.82 -5.11
CA SER A 285 -3.14 -13.50 -5.93
C SER A 285 -1.76 -13.62 -5.28
N TYR A 286 -1.04 -14.67 -5.67
CA TYR A 286 0.28 -15.00 -5.16
C TYR A 286 1.18 -15.52 -6.28
N SER A 287 2.40 -15.00 -6.33
CA SER A 287 3.50 -15.64 -7.05
C SER A 287 4.73 -15.77 -6.16
N ALA A 288 5.23 -16.99 -6.10
CA ALA A 288 6.38 -17.36 -5.31
C ALA A 288 7.67 -16.79 -5.92
N ALA A 289 8.59 -16.40 -5.02
CA ALA A 289 9.98 -16.24 -5.38
C ALA A 289 10.53 -17.52 -6.03
N ASN A 290 11.36 -17.36 -7.04
CA ASN A 290 12.00 -18.45 -7.77
C ASN A 290 13.41 -18.06 -8.23
N LYS A 291 14.09 -18.96 -8.95
CA LYS A 291 15.49 -18.76 -9.37
C LYS A 291 15.71 -17.54 -10.27
N THR A 292 14.70 -17.10 -11.02
CA THR A 292 14.82 -15.95 -11.93
C THR A 292 14.23 -14.66 -11.36
N SER A 293 13.38 -14.75 -10.34
CA SER A 293 12.87 -13.61 -9.57
C SER A 293 12.83 -13.98 -8.08
N PRO A 294 13.81 -13.57 -7.26
CA PRO A 294 13.81 -13.86 -5.82
C PRO A 294 12.74 -13.08 -5.02
N VAL A 295 11.94 -12.26 -5.71
CA VAL A 295 10.86 -11.45 -5.11
C VAL A 295 9.56 -12.25 -5.07
N THR A 296 8.91 -12.28 -3.91
CA THR A 296 7.53 -12.79 -3.78
C THR A 296 6.53 -11.68 -4.09
N TYR A 297 5.43 -11.99 -4.78
CA TYR A 297 4.40 -11.01 -5.10
C TYR A 297 3.07 -11.42 -4.47
N PHE A 298 2.45 -10.48 -3.75
CA PHE A 298 1.16 -10.63 -3.12
C PHE A 298 0.19 -9.58 -3.67
N GLY A 299 -0.90 -10.03 -4.29
CA GLY A 299 -2.03 -9.19 -4.69
C GLY A 299 -3.20 -9.37 -3.72
N SER A 300 -3.76 -8.27 -3.21
CA SER A 300 -4.84 -8.24 -2.23
C SER A 300 -5.84 -7.12 -2.49
N GLY A 301 -6.35 -7.03 -3.73
CA GLY A 301 -7.33 -6.01 -4.15
C GLY A 301 -8.79 -6.45 -4.00
N ALA A 302 -9.07 -7.41 -3.13
CA ALA A 302 -10.40 -7.98 -2.94
C ALA A 302 -11.17 -7.35 -1.77
N GLY A 303 -10.85 -6.11 -1.38
CA GLY A 303 -11.27 -5.56 -0.10
C GLY A 303 -12.72 -5.09 -0.03
N GLY A 304 -13.37 -4.89 -1.17
CA GLY A 304 -14.78 -4.50 -1.20
C GLY A 304 -15.32 -4.08 -2.56
N ALA A 305 -14.47 -3.63 -3.49
CA ALA A 305 -14.89 -3.15 -4.78
C ALA A 305 -15.45 -4.24 -5.71
N LEU A 306 -16.32 -3.86 -6.65
CA LEU A 306 -16.96 -4.77 -7.60
C LEU A 306 -15.91 -5.64 -8.30
N LEU A 307 -16.06 -6.95 -8.19
CA LEU A 307 -15.09 -7.89 -8.73
C LEU A 307 -14.93 -7.71 -10.24
N GLY A 308 -13.72 -7.33 -10.63
CA GLY A 308 -13.29 -7.16 -12.01
C GLY A 308 -12.67 -8.44 -12.57
N THR A 309 -12.08 -8.34 -13.76
CA THR A 309 -11.19 -9.39 -14.23
C THR A 309 -9.92 -9.36 -13.39
N GLY A 310 -9.72 -10.37 -12.53
CA GLY A 310 -8.47 -10.52 -11.79
C GLY A 310 -7.27 -10.76 -12.71
N CYS A 311 -6.07 -10.90 -12.14
CA CYS A 311 -4.84 -11.12 -12.89
C CYS A 311 -4.68 -12.59 -13.31
N PRO A 312 -4.65 -12.90 -14.61
CA PRO A 312 -4.32 -14.24 -15.08
C PRO A 312 -2.83 -14.58 -14.84
N ASN A 313 -2.54 -15.87 -14.74
CA ASN A 313 -1.20 -16.47 -14.62
C ASN A 313 -0.33 -16.12 -13.38
N PRO A 314 -0.88 -15.88 -12.17
CA PRO A 314 -0.09 -16.03 -10.94
C PRO A 314 0.07 -17.51 -10.59
N ASP A 315 0.93 -17.83 -9.62
CA ASP A 315 1.09 -19.21 -9.15
C ASP A 315 -0.17 -19.70 -8.42
N TRP A 316 -0.88 -18.77 -7.78
CA TRP A 316 -2.21 -18.97 -7.21
C TRP A 316 -3.05 -17.70 -7.31
N THR A 317 -4.37 -17.84 -7.54
CA THR A 317 -5.35 -16.75 -7.51
C THR A 317 -6.71 -17.22 -7.01
N SER A 318 -7.42 -16.32 -6.33
CA SER A 318 -8.84 -16.41 -6.04
C SER A 318 -9.59 -15.30 -6.78
N LEU A 319 -10.11 -15.64 -7.95
CA LEU A 319 -10.95 -14.74 -8.75
C LEU A 319 -12.35 -14.64 -8.14
N ASN A 320 -13.01 -13.51 -8.39
CA ASN A 320 -14.39 -13.26 -7.96
C ASN A 320 -14.64 -13.51 -6.46
N SER A 321 -13.65 -13.21 -5.62
CA SER A 321 -13.72 -13.39 -4.18
C SER A 321 -13.42 -12.08 -3.49
N PHE A 322 -14.11 -11.82 -2.38
CA PHE A 322 -13.76 -10.78 -1.43
C PHE A 322 -12.87 -11.35 -0.33
N GLY A 323 -11.92 -10.55 0.16
CA GLY A 323 -10.99 -11.01 1.18
C GLY A 323 -9.82 -10.07 1.41
N PHE A 324 -8.84 -10.58 2.14
CA PHE A 324 -7.61 -9.88 2.50
C PHE A 324 -6.48 -10.88 2.71
N LEU A 325 -5.26 -10.38 2.80
CA LEU A 325 -4.09 -11.15 3.16
C LEU A 325 -3.74 -10.92 4.63
N SER A 326 -3.48 -11.99 5.37
CA SER A 326 -2.88 -11.96 6.70
C SER A 326 -1.41 -12.38 6.60
N VAL A 327 -0.54 -11.64 7.27
CA VAL A 327 0.91 -11.92 7.33
C VAL A 327 1.36 -11.99 8.78
N SER A 328 2.15 -13.01 9.10
CA SER A 328 2.77 -13.20 10.41
C SER A 328 4.26 -13.54 10.25
N ILE A 329 5.13 -12.77 10.89
CA ILE A 329 6.56 -13.06 11.00
C ILE A 329 6.84 -13.32 12.47
N LEU A 330 7.38 -14.50 12.78
CA LEU A 330 7.70 -14.86 14.17
C LEU A 330 8.84 -13.99 14.71
N ALA A 331 8.98 -13.94 16.04
CA ALA A 331 10.00 -13.13 16.71
C ALA A 331 11.45 -13.48 16.31
N ASP A 332 11.69 -14.70 15.81
CA ASP A 332 13.00 -15.11 15.29
C ASP A 332 13.32 -14.54 13.89
N GLY A 333 12.33 -13.93 13.23
CA GLY A 333 12.48 -13.27 11.95
C GLY A 333 12.73 -14.19 10.75
N LYS A 334 12.77 -15.52 10.92
CA LYS A 334 13.26 -16.42 9.86
C LYS A 334 12.22 -16.75 8.80
N THR A 335 10.97 -16.80 9.20
CA THR A 335 9.87 -17.24 8.35
C THR A 335 8.70 -16.27 8.45
N LEU A 336 8.26 -15.81 7.28
CA LEU A 336 6.99 -15.14 7.08
C LEU A 336 5.95 -16.20 6.73
N TYR A 337 4.87 -16.28 7.50
CA TYR A 337 3.68 -17.06 7.22
C TYR A 337 2.61 -16.13 6.64
N PHE A 338 1.88 -16.61 5.65
CA PHE A 338 0.78 -15.85 5.07
C PHE A 338 -0.45 -16.71 4.86
N ASP A 339 -1.62 -16.08 4.99
CA ASP A 339 -2.93 -16.65 4.75
C ASP A 339 -3.76 -15.68 3.92
N PHE A 340 -4.26 -16.13 2.77
CA PHE A 340 -5.35 -15.46 2.07
C PHE A 340 -6.67 -15.87 2.68
N VAL A 341 -7.44 -14.89 3.12
CA VAL A 341 -8.69 -15.08 3.85
C VAL A 341 -9.84 -14.52 3.03
N ASN A 342 -10.76 -15.40 2.64
CA ASN A 342 -12.00 -15.01 1.98
C ASN A 342 -13.06 -14.56 2.99
N ALA A 343 -13.87 -13.61 2.56
CA ALA A 343 -14.97 -13.00 3.29
C ALA A 343 -16.14 -12.68 2.33
N ASN A 344 -16.61 -13.68 1.58
CA ASN A 344 -17.72 -13.52 0.65
C ASN A 344 -19.06 -13.42 1.39
N LYS A 345 -20.11 -12.95 0.71
CA LYS A 345 -21.46 -12.77 1.28
C LYS A 345 -22.06 -14.01 1.96
N ASN A 346 -21.69 -15.20 1.51
CA ASN A 346 -22.19 -16.46 2.08
C ASN A 346 -21.27 -17.03 3.17
N ASP A 347 -20.12 -16.42 3.42
CA ASP A 347 -19.18 -16.87 4.44
C ASP A 347 -19.67 -16.40 5.82
N THR A 348 -20.02 -17.34 6.69
CA THR A 348 -20.45 -17.07 8.07
C THR A 348 -19.27 -16.73 9.00
N SER A 349 -18.04 -16.99 8.54
CA SER A 349 -16.78 -16.78 9.26
C SER A 349 -15.64 -16.62 8.25
N PRO A 350 -14.53 -15.92 8.61
CA PRO A 350 -13.36 -15.82 7.75
C PRO A 350 -12.85 -17.22 7.37
N LYS A 351 -12.53 -17.44 6.09
CA LYS A 351 -12.04 -18.72 5.60
C LYS A 351 -10.68 -18.56 4.95
N VAL A 352 -9.67 -19.23 5.50
CA VAL A 352 -8.38 -19.39 4.83
C VAL A 352 -8.56 -20.22 3.57
N VAL A 353 -8.19 -19.67 2.42
CA VAL A 353 -8.31 -20.32 1.11
C VAL A 353 -6.97 -20.69 0.49
N TYR A 354 -5.89 -20.06 0.97
CA TYR A 354 -4.52 -20.39 0.58
C TYR A 354 -3.57 -19.91 1.65
N SER A 355 -2.51 -20.69 1.88
CA SER A 355 -1.49 -20.39 2.88
C SER A 355 -0.13 -20.73 2.33
N GLY A 356 0.90 -20.09 2.87
CA GLY A 356 2.27 -20.43 2.54
C GLY A 356 3.27 -19.76 3.45
N THR A 357 4.53 -19.91 3.07
CA THR A 357 5.66 -19.34 3.79
C THR A 357 6.67 -18.73 2.85
N VAL A 358 7.32 -17.66 3.30
CA VAL A 358 8.49 -17.06 2.66
C VAL A 358 9.63 -17.07 3.67
N SER A 359 10.85 -17.39 3.22
CA SER A 359 12.04 -17.34 4.06
C SER A 359 12.66 -15.95 4.05
N SER A 360 13.28 -15.57 5.16
CA SER A 360 14.07 -14.34 5.25
C SER A 360 15.16 -14.31 4.19
N ARG A 361 15.56 -13.10 3.80
CA ARG A 361 16.59 -12.88 2.77
C ARG A 361 18.03 -13.06 3.28
N LYS A 362 18.21 -13.13 4.61
CA LYS A 362 19.51 -13.29 5.27
C LYS A 362 19.80 -14.73 5.69
#